data_AF-A0A819J1W3-F1
#
_entry.id   AF-A0A819J1W3-F1
#
_cell.length_a   1.000
_cell.length_b   1.000
_cell.length_c   1.000
_cell.angle_alpha   90.00
_cell.angle_beta   90.00
_cell.angle_gamma   90.00
#
_symmetry.space_group_name_H-M   'P 1'
#
loop_
_entity.id
_entity.type
_entity.pdbx_description
1 polymer ?
#
loop_
_entity_poly.entity_id
_entity_poly.type
_entity_poly.pdbx_seq_one_letter_code
_entity_poly.pdbx_strand_id
1 'polypeptide(L)' 'MSSTITYPSVRRDSSVLDTYTDKSSSTITINDAYRWLEDPDSKETIEFVSQQN' A
#
# COMPACT_ATOMS: atom_id res chain seq x y z
N MET A 1 -27.74 -9.59 14.89
CA MET A 1 -27.18 -8.24 15.03
C MET A 1 -26.09 -8.09 13.98
N SER A 2 -26.24 -7.16 13.02
CA SER A 2 -25.16 -6.86 12.06
C SER A 2 -24.22 -5.85 12.73
N SER A 3 -22.94 -6.19 12.87
CA SER A 3 -21.94 -5.30 13.44
C SER A 3 -21.32 -4.45 12.33
N THR A 4 -21.31 -3.13 12.50
CA THR A 4 -20.62 -2.22 11.58
C THR A 4 -19.12 -2.28 11.84
N ILE A 5 -18.32 -2.50 10.80
CA ILE A 5 -16.86 -2.46 10.87
C ILE A 5 -16.40 -1.05 10.50
N THR A 6 -15.51 -0.47 11.30
CA THR A 6 -14.83 0.79 10.98
C THR A 6 -13.38 0.48 10.62
N TYR A 7 -13.01 0.74 9.37
CA TYR A 7 -11.63 0.56 8.92
C TYR A 7 -10.74 1.71 9.41
N PRO A 8 -9.48 1.43 9.77
CA PRO A 8 -8.53 2.47 10.16
C PRO A 8 -8.16 3.38 8.98
N SER A 9 -7.70 4.58 9.30
CA SER A 9 -7.15 5.51 8.32
C SER A 9 -5.70 5.11 8.00
N VAL A 10 -5.36 5.04 6.72
CA VAL A 10 -4.07 4.51 6.25
C VAL A 10 -3.48 5.45 5.22
N ARG A 11 -2.19 5.78 5.36
CA ARG A 11 -1.49 6.67 4.42
C ARG A 11 -1.38 6.00 3.04
N ARG A 12 -1.66 6.78 2.00
CA ARG A 12 -1.41 6.43 0.59
C ARG A 12 -0.29 7.30 0.05
N ASP A 13 0.74 6.69 -0.53
CA ASP A 13 1.84 7.39 -1.16
C ASP A 13 1.67 7.43 -2.69
N SER A 14 1.08 8.50 -3.22
CA SER A 14 0.89 8.63 -4.66
C SER A 14 2.17 8.93 -5.44
N SER A 15 3.32 9.07 -4.77
CA SER A 15 4.61 9.39 -5.42
C SER A 15 5.38 8.14 -5.87
N VAL A 16 5.08 6.97 -5.31
CA VAL A 16 5.76 5.72 -5.66
C VAL A 16 5.15 5.16 -6.95
N LEU A 17 5.91 5.27 -8.05
CA LEU A 17 5.51 4.80 -9.38
C LEU A 17 6.56 3.84 -9.90
N ASP A 18 6.13 2.65 -10.30
CA ASP A 18 6.97 1.69 -11.00
C ASP A 18 6.63 1.70 -12.49
N THR A 19 7.67 1.66 -13.33
CA THR A 19 7.52 1.58 -14.78
C THR A 19 7.94 0.20 -15.26
N TYR A 20 7.02 -0.50 -15.91
CA TYR A 20 7.26 -1.82 -16.47
C TYR A 20 7.14 -1.77 -17.98
N THR A 21 8.12 -2.36 -18.67
CA THR A 21 8.09 -2.53 -20.12
C THR A 21 7.96 -4.01 -20.43
N ASP A 22 6.98 -4.36 -21.25
CA ASP A 22 6.77 -5.73 -21.69
C ASP A 22 7.67 -6.10 -22.89
N LYS A 23 7.67 -7.39 -23.24
CA LYS A 23 8.51 -7.91 -24.34
C LYS A 23 8.09 -7.40 -25.72
N SER A 24 6.86 -6.88 -25.85
CA SER A 24 6.34 -6.23 -27.05
C SER A 24 6.65 -4.72 -27.10
N SER A 25 7.51 -4.22 -26.21
CA SER A 25 7.92 -2.82 -26.10
C SER A 25 6.79 -1.86 -25.69
N SER A 26 5.71 -2.38 -25.10
CA SER A 26 4.70 -1.54 -24.44
C SER A 26 5.17 -1.18 -23.04
N THR A 27 4.97 0.08 -22.62
CA THR A 27 5.35 0.56 -21.29
C THR A 27 4.10 0.97 -20.51
N ILE A 28 4.03 0.52 -19.25
CA ILE A 28 2.97 0.87 -18.31
C ILE A 28 3.57 1.39 -17.00
N THR A 29 2.93 2.40 -16.43
CA THR A 29 3.27 2.93 -15.11
C THR A 29 2.21 2.52 -14.10
N ILE A 30 2.63 1.99 -12.96
CA ILE A 30 1.76 1.49 -11.88
C ILE A 30 2.13 2.23 -10.59
N ASN A 31 1.12 2.78 -9.90
CA ASN A 31 1.33 3.39 -8.58
C ASN A 31 1.27 2.33 -7.49
N ASP A 32 2.34 2.19 -6.73
CA ASP A 32 2.38 1.38 -5.52
C ASP A 32 2.22 2.25 -4.28
N ALA A 33 0.97 2.62 -3.99
CA ALA A 33 0.63 3.53 -2.90
C ALA A 33 0.99 3.01 -1.50
N TYR A 34 1.34 1.73 -1.36
CA TYR A 34 1.56 1.07 -0.08
C TYR A 34 2.92 0.37 0.02
N ARG A 35 3.88 0.74 -0.84
CA ARG A 35 5.28 0.28 -0.80
C ARG A 35 5.91 0.37 0.59
N TRP A 36 5.49 1.32 1.43
CA TRP A 36 5.97 1.47 2.80
C TRP A 36 5.64 0.29 3.73
N LEU A 37 4.60 -0.50 3.42
CA LEU A 37 4.28 -1.74 4.15
C LEU A 37 5.31 -2.86 3.90
N GLU A 38 6.17 -2.72 2.88
CA GLU A 38 7.23 -3.70 2.60
C GLU A 38 8.39 -3.65 3.60
N ASP A 39 8.49 -2.58 4.42
CA ASP A 39 9.39 -2.51 5.56
C ASP A 39 8.66 -3.00 6.83
N PRO A 40 8.90 -4.24 7.29
CA PRO A 40 8.18 -4.80 8.44
C PRO A 40 8.59 -4.16 9.77
N ASP A 41 9.78 -3.55 9.85
CA ASP A 41 10.33 -3.00 11.08
C ASP A 41 10.04 -1.49 11.24
N SER A 42 9.43 -0.87 10.22
CA SER A 42 9.06 0.54 10.28
C SER A 42 7.98 0.79 11.35
N LYS A 43 8.07 1.96 12.01
CA LYS A 43 7.07 2.37 13.00
C LYS A 43 5.66 2.42 12.40
N GLU A 44 5.55 2.87 11.15
CA GLU A 44 4.26 3.00 10.47
C GLU A 44 3.62 1.62 10.19
N THR A 45 4.41 0.64 9.77
CA THR A 45 3.93 -0.74 9.53
C THR A 45 3.46 -1.40 10.82
N ILE A 46 4.21 -1.22 11.92
CA ILE A 46 3.83 -1.74 13.24
C ILE A 46 2.51 -1.10 13.73
N GLU A 47 2.36 0.21 13.59
CA GLU A 47 1.13 0.93 13.94
C GLU A 47 -0.06 0.49 13.07
N PHE A 48 0.16 0.27 11.77
CA PHE A 48 -0.86 -0.23 10.86
C PHE A 48 -1.37 -1.61 11.27
N VAL A 49 -0.47 -2.55 11.58
CA VAL A 49 -0.85 -3.89 12.06
C VAL A 49 -1.66 -3.79 13.35
N SER A 50 -1.25 -2.92 14.28
CA SER A 50 -2.00 -2.71 15.53
C SER A 50 -3.42 -2.17 15.32
N GLN A 51 -3.67 -1.43 14.24
CA GLN A 51 -5.00 -0.87 13.95
C GLN A 51 -5.93 -1.84 13.19
N GLN A 52 -5.38 -2.91 12.60
CA GLN A 52 -6.14 -3.91 11.85
C GLN A 52 -6.54 -5.13 12.69
N ASN A 53 -5.87 -5.37 13.82
CA ASN A 53 -6.17 -6.45 14.77
C ASN A 53 -7.36 -6.12 15.67
#